data_AF-A0A1D8K984-F1
#
_entry.id   AF-A0A1D8K984-F1
#
_cell.length_a   1.000
_cell.length_b   1.000
_cell.length_c   1.000
_cell.angle_alpha   90.00
_cell.angle_beta   90.00
_cell.angle_gamma   90.00
#
_symmetry.space_group_name_H-M   'P 1'
#
loop_
_entity.id
_entity.type
_entity.pdbx_description
1 polymer ?
#
loop_
_entity_poly.entity_id
_entity_poly.type
_entity_poly.pdbx_seq_one_letter_code
_entity_poly.pdbx_strand_id
1 'polypeptide(L)' 'MPSCADPQAHAFAERVRAACLQAALDAYEEAALRGLCAEGALEYALDAIRRLDLVPLCPASFKSGNAGCEPPDDPVG' A
#
# COMPACT_ATOMS: atom_id res chain seq x y z
N MET A 1 23.79 1.33 3.60
CA MET A 1 23.07 2.41 2.87
C MET A 1 22.13 1.70 1.89
N PRO A 2 20.81 1.95 1.88
CA PRO A 2 19.90 1.20 1.01
C PRO A 2 20.25 1.52 -0.44
N SER A 3 20.62 0.47 -1.17
CA SER A 3 20.84 0.47 -2.61
C SER A 3 19.65 1.13 -3.30
N CYS A 4 19.93 2.06 -4.23
CA CYS A 4 18.99 2.94 -4.94
C CYS A 4 17.56 2.39 -4.99
N ALA A 5 16.66 2.96 -4.19
CA ALA A 5 15.24 2.64 -4.25
C ALA A 5 14.78 2.75 -5.71
N ASP A 6 14.31 1.64 -6.27
CA ASP A 6 13.77 1.62 -7.63
C ASP A 6 12.69 2.71 -7.73
N PRO A 7 12.88 3.74 -8.59
CA PRO A 7 11.92 4.83 -8.73
C PRO A 7 10.51 4.35 -9.07
N GLN A 8 10.38 3.23 -9.77
CA GLN A 8 9.09 2.62 -10.09
C GLN A 8 8.45 1.95 -8.88
N ALA A 9 9.26 1.25 -8.07
CA ALA A 9 8.77 0.67 -6.81
C ALA A 9 8.32 1.78 -5.84
N HIS A 10 9.07 2.88 -5.75
CA HIS A 10 8.68 4.03 -4.94
C HIS A 10 7.38 4.69 -5.45
N ALA A 11 7.27 4.96 -6.75
CA ALA A 11 6.06 5.54 -7.33
C ALA A 11 4.83 4.63 -7.15
N PHE A 12 5.01 3.31 -7.25
CA PHE A 12 3.95 2.35 -6.97
C PHE A 12 3.52 2.38 -5.50
N ALA A 13 4.48 2.38 -4.56
CA ALA A 13 4.18 2.45 -3.13
C ALA A 13 3.42 3.74 -2.76
N GLU A 14 3.78 4.88 -3.35
CA GLU A 14 3.06 6.14 -3.14
C GLU A 14 1.64 6.11 -3.73
N ARG A 15 1.43 5.44 -4.87
CA ARG A 15 0.07 5.22 -5.42
C ARG A 15 -0.79 4.35 -4.51
N VAL A 16 -0.22 3.27 -3.96
CA VAL A 16 -0.92 2.42 -2.99
C VAL A 16 -1.27 3.21 -1.74
N ARG A 17 -0.32 3.99 -1.19
CA ARG A 17 -0.56 4.85 -0.04
C ARG A 17 -1.69 5.84 -0.29
N ALA A 18 -1.67 6.55 -1.41
CA ALA A 18 -2.71 7.49 -1.77
C ALA A 18 -4.09 6.82 -1.88
N ALA A 19 -4.15 5.65 -2.51
CA ALA A 19 -5.40 4.90 -2.63
C ALA A 19 -5.95 4.42 -1.28
N CYS A 20 -5.09 3.93 -0.38
CA CYS A 20 -5.50 3.57 0.99
C CYS A 20 -6.04 4.77 1.76
N LEU A 21 -5.38 5.93 1.67
CA LEU A 21 -5.83 7.16 2.34
C LEU A 21 -7.19 7.61 1.80
N GLN A 22 -7.37 7.61 0.48
CA GLN A 22 -8.63 8.00 -0.13
C GLN A 22 -9.77 7.06 0.28
N ALA A 23 -9.55 5.75 0.19
CA ALA A 23 -10.55 4.76 0.61
C ALA A 23 -10.94 4.91 2.09
N ALA A 24 -9.99 5.24 2.96
CA ALA A 24 -10.25 5.48 4.37
C ALA A 24 -11.11 6.73 4.59
N LEU A 25 -10.79 7.84 3.91
CA LEU A 25 -11.51 9.10 4.02
C LEU A 25 -12.95 8.96 3.51
N ASP A 26 -13.12 8.42 2.30
CA ASP A 26 -14.43 8.22 1.68
C ASP A 26 -15.34 7.35 2.57
N ALA A 27 -14.80 6.26 3.09
CA ALA A 27 -15.55 5.36 3.97
C ALA A 27 -15.85 5.99 5.33
N TYR A 28 -14.94 6.77 5.91
CA TYR A 28 -15.20 7.46 7.18
C TYR A 28 -16.30 8.52 7.04
N GLU A 29 -16.28 9.28 5.94
CA GLU A 29 -17.35 10.24 5.61
C GLU A 29 -18.68 9.54 5.38
N GLU A 30 -18.69 8.43 4.64
CA GLU A 30 -19.88 7.61 4.44
C GLU A 30 -20.44 7.06 5.77
N ALA A 31 -19.56 6.58 6.65
CA ALA A 31 -19.93 6.10 7.97
C ALA A 31 -20.55 7.20 8.84
N ALA A 32 -20.00 8.41 8.77
CA ALA A 32 -20.57 9.58 9.46
C ALA A 32 -21.97 9.93 8.91
N LEU A 33 -22.17 9.88 7.58
CA LEU A 33 -23.48 10.07 6.96
C LEU A 33 -24.50 8.99 7.38
N ARG A 34 -24.02 7.77 7.64
CA ARG A 34 -24.82 6.66 8.17
C ARG A 34 -25.10 6.77 9.69
N GLY A 35 -24.53 7.77 10.36
CA GLY A 35 -24.71 8.02 11.79
C GLY A 35 -23.93 7.07 12.69
N LEU A 36 -22.85 6.45 12.18
CA LEU A 36 -21.97 5.63 13.01
C LEU A 36 -21.22 6.50 14.03
N CYS A 37 -20.95 5.93 15.20
CA CYS A 37 -20.05 6.54 16.17
C CYS A 37 -18.61 6.56 15.63
N ALA A 38 -17.72 7.30 16.30
CA ALA A 38 -16.33 7.45 15.85
C ALA A 38 -15.58 6.11 15.71
N GLU A 39 -15.79 5.16 16.62
CA GLU A 39 -15.20 3.82 16.55
C GLU A 39 -15.77 3.01 15.39
N GLY A 40 -17.09 2.99 15.22
CA GLY A 40 -17.73 2.32 14.08
C GLY A 40 -17.32 2.91 12.73
N ALA A 41 -17.14 4.22 12.65
CA ALA A 41 -16.63 4.88 11.44
C ALA A 41 -15.17 4.52 11.16
N LEU A 42 -14.34 4.37 12.19
CA LEU A 42 -12.97 3.89 12.05
C LEU A 42 -12.93 2.44 11.56
N GLU A 43 -13.72 1.55 12.15
CA GLU A 43 -13.81 0.15 11.72
C GLU A 43 -14.25 0.01 10.27
N TYR A 44 -15.25 0.80 9.86
CA TYR A 44 -15.75 0.85 8.49
C TYR A 44 -14.68 1.34 7.50
N ALA A 45 -13.92 2.39 7.87
CA ALA A 45 -12.80 2.87 7.07
C ALA A 45 -11.68 1.82 6.93
N LEU A 46 -11.34 1.11 8.02
CA LEU A 46 -10.35 0.02 7.96
C LEU A 46 -10.84 -1.15 7.09
N ASP A 47 -12.14 -1.46 7.13
CA ASP A 47 -12.75 -2.46 6.25
C ASP A 47 -12.67 -2.06 4.78
N ALA A 48 -12.87 -0.77 4.46
CA ALA A 48 -12.71 -0.26 3.11
C ALA A 48 -11.26 -0.42 2.60
N ILE A 49 -10.26 -0.09 3.43
CA ILE A 49 -8.84 -0.32 3.10
C ILE A 49 -8.57 -1.82 2.87
N ARG A 50 -9.08 -2.71 3.74
CA ARG A 50 -8.91 -4.17 3.60
C ARG A 50 -9.48 -4.73 2.29
N ARG A 51 -10.53 -4.09 1.76
CA ARG A 51 -11.23 -4.51 0.54
C ARG A 51 -10.73 -3.78 -0.72
N LEU A 52 -9.81 -2.83 -0.58
CA LEU A 52 -9.29 -2.04 -1.68
C LEU A 52 -8.61 -2.93 -2.72
N ASP A 53 -9.06 -2.84 -3.98
CA ASP A 53 -8.45 -3.56 -5.08
C ASP A 53 -7.15 -2.86 -5.53
N LEU A 54 -6.03 -3.57 -5.40
CA LEU A 54 -4.70 -3.08 -5.76
C LEU A 54 -4.31 -3.43 -7.21
N VAL A 55 -5.02 -4.33 -7.88
CA VAL A 55 -4.77 -4.69 -9.28
C VAL A 55 -4.72 -3.48 -10.21
N PRO A 56 -5.67 -2.51 -10.16
CA PRO A 56 -5.60 -1.31 -11.01
C PRO A 56 -4.43 -0.37 -10.65
N LEU A 57 -3.81 -0.57 -9.48
CA LEU A 57 -2.67 0.22 -9.04
C LEU A 57 -1.34 -0.35 -9.55
N CYS A 58 -1.29 -1.62 -9.93
CA CYS A 58 -0.05 -2.23 -10.43
C CYS A 58 0.39 -1.57 -11.76
N PRO A 59 1.65 -1.09 -11.87
CA PRO A 59 2.16 -0.68 -13.17
C PRO A 59 2.26 -1.90 -14.10
N ALA A 60 2.10 -1.69 -15.41
CA ALA A 60 2.15 -2.76 -16.40
C ALA A 60 3.46 -3.58 -16.37
N SER A 61 4.53 -3.02 -15.82
CA SER A 61 5.85 -3.67 -15.69
C SER A 61 6.12 -4.25 -14.30
N PHE A 62 5.15 -4.27 -13.38
CA PHE A 62 5.36 -4.81 -12.02
C PHE A 62 5.64 -6.30 -12.09
N LYS A 63 6.93 -6.68 -12.11
CA LYS A 63 7.32 -8.07 -11.94
C LYS A 63 7.20 -8.42 -10.47
N SER A 64 6.46 -9.48 -10.15
CA SER A 64 6.51 -10.10 -8.83
C SER A 64 7.88 -10.74 -8.63
N GLY A 65 8.90 -9.93 -8.38
CA GLY A 65 10.24 -10.38 -8.09
C GLY A 65 10.31 -10.88 -6.66
N ASN A 66 10.31 -12.20 -6.46
CA ASN A 66 10.98 -12.78 -5.30
C ASN A 66 12.49 -12.64 -5.55
N ALA A 67 13.01 -11.42 -5.48
CA ALA A 67 14.44 -11.17 -5.53
C ALA A 67 14.98 -11.44 -4.13
N GLY A 68 15.35 -12.69 -3.88
CA GLY A 68 16.20 -13.05 -2.74
C GLY A 68 17.44 -12.17 -2.80
N CYS A 69 17.63 -11.33 -1.79
CA CYS A 69 18.91 -10.71 -1.52
C CYS A 69 19.85 -11.81 -1.04
N GLU A 70 20.50 -12.53 -1.96
CA GLU A 70 21.68 -13.31 -1.58
C GLU A 70 22.80 -12.31 -1.28
N PRO A 71 23.37 -12.31 -0.07
CA PRO A 71 24.46 -11.40 0.28
C PRO A 71 25.71 -11.72 -0.56
N PRO A 72 26.58 -10.74 -0.83
CA PRO A 72 27.83 -10.99 -1.53
C PRO A 72 28.71 -11.94 -0.71
N ASP A 73 29.16 -13.04 -1.32
CA ASP A 73 30.29 -13.85 -0.83
C ASP A 73 31.53 -12.96 -0.75
N ASP A 74 31.89 -12.52 0.46
CA ASP A 74 33.20 -11.94 0.73
C ASP A 74 34.24 -13.08 0.69
N PRO A 75 35.28 -13.04 -0.17
CA PRO A 75 36.37 -13.99 -0.07
C PRO A 75 37.18 -13.68 1.20
N VAL A 76 37.09 -14.57 2.20
CA VAL A 76 38.07 -14.62 3.29
C VAL A 76 39.44 -14.90 2.66
N GLY A 77 40.28 -13.87 2.66
CA GLY A 77 41.71 -13.91 2.37
C GLY A 77 42.47 -13.24 3.50
#